data_AF-A0A3Q9G3S8-F1
#
_entry.id   AF-A0A3Q9G3S8-F1
#
_cell.length_a   1.000
_cell.length_b   1.000
_cell.length_c   1.000
_cell.angle_alpha   90.00
_cell.angle_beta   90.00
_cell.angle_gamma   90.00
#
_symmetry.space_group_name_H-M   'P 1'
#
loop_
_entity.id
_entity.type
_entity.pdbx_description
1 polymer ?
#
loop_
_entity_poly.entity_id
_entity_poly.type
_entity_poly.pdbx_seq_one_letter_code
_entity_poly.pdbx_strand_id
1 'polypeptide(L)'
;MSGNTKRYVILTPFKKADVLAGICKLHGLDVWVVPSKNGAMVVHDMPVPVFDDWDISELLGGAPGDGEGADKVAATDEPSAEGSADSKTEALAAPADAVQSAEAGDAPAEPSQAGSGDGSDAGDGDKDPDVLDADDRDAVARKLASLTREGVIALTAELGEDVGNEEGVSGLVTALAFDYKGKVDDAPAGLIVATGESVLEEMLLGDTEPSKVKGAIRSGEIQSNFLEKLAKGKPDAGEALPPRRPRRFFGKDGS
;
A
#
# COMPACT_ATOMS: atom_id res chain seq x y z
N MET A 1 6.06 -2.30 -17.52
CA MET A 1 5.31 -3.44 -16.96
C MET A 1 3.94 -2.86 -16.68
N SER A 2 2.97 -3.16 -17.53
CA SER A 2 1.65 -2.53 -17.55
C SER A 2 0.64 -3.40 -16.83
N GLY A 3 0.25 -3.02 -15.62
CA GLY A 3 -0.70 -3.75 -14.80
C GLY A 3 -0.86 -3.11 -13.43
N ASN A 4 -2.04 -3.29 -12.82
CA ASN A 4 -2.31 -2.78 -11.49
C ASN A 4 -1.24 -3.31 -10.51
N THR A 5 -0.62 -2.39 -9.78
CA THR A 5 0.45 -2.70 -8.83
C THR A 5 0.00 -2.30 -7.43
N LYS A 6 0.20 -3.19 -6.47
CA LYS A 6 -0.04 -2.91 -5.06
C LYS A 6 1.27 -3.10 -4.30
N ARG A 7 1.80 -2.02 -3.73
CA ARG A 7 3.08 -2.01 -3.02
C ARG A 7 2.91 -1.39 -1.66
N TYR A 8 3.57 -1.94 -0.64
CA TYR A 8 3.75 -1.21 0.61
C TYR A 8 5.20 -0.80 0.84
N VAL A 9 5.38 0.31 1.53
CA VAL A 9 6.67 0.79 2.03
C VAL A 9 6.53 1.10 3.52
N ILE A 10 7.30 0.41 4.36
CA ILE A 10 7.34 0.66 5.80
C ILE A 10 8.57 1.50 6.13
N LEU A 11 8.35 2.74 6.55
CA LEU A 11 9.38 3.65 7.03
C LEU A 11 9.77 3.28 8.45
N THR A 12 11.05 3.02 8.66
CA THR A 12 11.57 2.63 9.97
C THR A 12 12.72 3.55 10.43
N PRO A 13 12.87 3.78 11.74
CA PRO A 13 14.00 4.54 12.29
C PRO A 13 15.32 3.73 12.35
N PHE A 14 15.37 2.48 11.84
CA PHE A 14 16.58 1.66 11.86
C PHE A 14 17.68 2.31 11.00
N LYS A 15 18.80 2.67 11.63
CA LYS A 15 19.91 3.36 10.95
C LYS A 15 20.71 2.51 9.98
N LYS A 16 20.59 1.18 10.07
CA LYS A 16 21.34 0.23 9.24
C LYS A 16 20.39 -0.71 8.52
N ALA A 17 20.36 -0.62 7.19
CA ALA A 17 19.60 -1.52 6.33
C ALA A 17 20.02 -2.99 6.53
N ASP A 18 21.31 -3.26 6.71
CA ASP A 18 21.84 -4.61 6.96
C ASP A 18 21.18 -5.30 8.17
N VAL A 19 21.00 -4.56 9.27
CA VAL A 19 20.42 -5.08 10.51
C VAL A 19 18.94 -5.36 10.32
N LEU A 20 18.22 -4.42 9.69
CA LEU A 20 16.80 -4.57 9.40
C LEU A 20 16.55 -5.75 8.45
N ALA A 21 17.37 -5.90 7.41
CA ALA A 21 17.28 -7.03 6.48
C ALA A 21 17.55 -8.37 7.18
N GLY A 22 18.50 -8.41 8.10
CA GLY A 22 18.73 -9.58 8.96
C GLY A 22 17.52 -9.92 9.84
N ILE A 23 16.89 -8.91 10.46
CA ILE A 23 15.65 -9.09 11.24
C ILE A 23 14.53 -9.65 10.36
N CYS A 24 14.32 -9.09 9.17
CA CYS A 24 13.33 -9.58 8.21
C CYS A 24 13.59 -11.05 7.86
N LYS A 25 14.84 -11.42 7.54
CA LYS A 25 15.22 -12.81 7.23
C LYS A 25 14.97 -13.77 8.39
N LEU A 26 15.24 -13.35 9.64
CA LEU A 26 14.99 -14.16 10.84
C LEU A 26 13.50 -14.44 11.05
N HIS A 27 12.63 -13.52 10.64
CA HIS A 27 11.18 -13.69 10.65
C HIS A 27 10.63 -14.34 9.38
N GLY A 28 11.48 -14.93 8.54
CA GLY A 28 11.06 -15.61 7.31
C GLY A 28 10.59 -14.68 6.19
N LEU A 29 10.76 -13.36 6.32
CA LEU A 29 10.31 -12.40 5.32
C LEU A 29 11.29 -12.34 4.15
N ASP A 30 10.77 -12.47 2.93
CA ASP A 30 11.46 -12.12 1.68
C ASP A 30 10.95 -10.78 1.16
N VAL A 31 11.62 -9.71 1.55
CA VAL A 31 11.26 -8.32 1.25
C VAL A 31 12.51 -7.54 0.86
N TRP A 32 12.32 -6.41 0.19
CA TRP A 32 13.41 -5.48 -0.05
C TRP A 32 13.61 -4.57 1.14
N VAL A 33 14.86 -4.41 1.57
CA VAL A 33 15.25 -3.42 2.57
C VAL A 33 16.13 -2.37 1.91
N VAL A 34 15.69 -1.12 1.97
CA VAL A 34 16.29 0.00 1.25
C VAL A 34 16.80 1.03 2.26
N PRO A 35 18.07 1.47 2.19
CA PRO A 35 18.57 2.52 3.07
C PRO A 35 17.92 3.86 2.74
N SER A 36 17.67 4.66 3.77
CA SER A 36 17.11 6.02 3.66
C SER A 36 17.94 6.98 4.52
N LYS A 37 17.86 8.30 4.27
CA LYS A 37 18.52 9.32 5.09
C LYS A 37 18.04 9.28 6.55
N ASN A 38 16.76 9.01 6.76
CA ASN A 38 16.16 8.99 8.09
C ASN A 38 16.20 7.61 8.79
N GLY A 39 16.47 6.55 8.05
CA GLY A 39 16.63 5.19 8.58
C GLY A 39 16.71 4.14 7.48
N ALA A 40 15.77 3.21 7.48
CA ALA A 40 15.65 2.18 6.46
C ALA A 40 14.19 1.91 6.17
N MET A 41 13.90 1.45 4.96
CA MET A 41 12.55 1.17 4.49
C MET A 41 12.43 -0.30 4.13
N VAL A 42 11.30 -0.91 4.46
CA VAL A 42 10.93 -2.23 3.95
C VAL A 42 9.96 -2.04 2.79
N VAL A 43 10.23 -2.64 1.65
CA VAL A 43 9.42 -2.55 0.44
C VAL A 43 9.00 -3.94 0.01
N HIS A 44 7.72 -4.11 -0.31
CA HIS A 44 7.16 -5.37 -0.79
C HIS A 44 6.06 -5.11 -1.81
N ASP A 45 6.07 -5.92 -2.86
CA ASP A 45 5.04 -5.94 -3.89
C ASP A 45 4.04 -7.03 -3.53
N MET A 46 2.80 -6.62 -3.28
CA MET A 46 1.70 -7.53 -3.00
C MET A 46 1.09 -8.03 -4.30
N PRO A 47 0.62 -9.29 -4.35
CA PRO A 47 -0.14 -9.79 -5.48
C PRO A 47 -1.43 -8.98 -5.63
N VAL A 48 -1.67 -8.46 -6.84
CA VAL A 48 -2.95 -7.84 -7.20
C VAL A 48 -3.83 -8.91 -7.84
N PRO A 49 -5.01 -9.22 -7.29
CA PRO A 49 -5.94 -10.12 -7.95
C PRO A 49 -6.37 -9.50 -9.28
N VAL A 50 -6.13 -10.22 -10.37
CA VAL A 50 -6.65 -9.88 -11.69
C VAL A 50 -8.04 -10.50 -11.77
N PHE A 51 -9.06 -9.67 -11.87
CA PHE A 51 -10.42 -10.12 -12.14
C PHE A 51 -10.64 -10.04 -13.65
N ASP A 52 -10.85 -11.18 -14.30
CA ASP A 52 -11.33 -11.19 -15.68
C ASP A 52 -12.83 -10.83 -15.68
N ASP A 53 -13.30 -10.19 -16.76
CA ASP A 53 -14.66 -9.64 -16.96
C ASP A 53 -15.81 -10.69 -16.98
N TRP A 54 -15.69 -11.80 -16.25
CA TRP A 54 -16.61 -12.93 -16.37
C TRP A 54 -16.91 -13.77 -15.10
N ASP A 55 -16.61 -13.29 -13.89
CA ASP A 55 -17.15 -13.90 -12.65
C ASP A 55 -18.60 -13.47 -12.33
N ILE A 56 -19.31 -12.88 -13.31
CA ILE A 56 -20.74 -12.56 -13.23
C ILE A 56 -21.59 -13.86 -13.21
N SER A 57 -21.01 -14.98 -13.65
CA SER A 57 -21.65 -16.31 -13.64
C SER A 57 -22.01 -16.78 -12.22
N GLU A 58 -21.16 -16.52 -11.23
CA GLU A 58 -21.41 -16.78 -9.80
C GLU A 58 -22.45 -15.82 -9.22
N LEU A 59 -22.53 -14.60 -9.76
CA LEU A 59 -23.48 -13.56 -9.32
C LEU A 59 -24.90 -13.79 -9.88
N LEU A 60 -25.04 -14.58 -10.95
CA LEU A 60 -26.32 -14.98 -11.56
C LEU A 60 -26.76 -16.41 -11.21
N GLY A 61 -26.04 -17.11 -10.31
CA GLY A 61 -26.44 -18.43 -9.81
C GLY A 61 -26.39 -19.54 -10.87
N GLY A 62 -25.43 -19.48 -11.80
CA GLY A 62 -25.22 -20.54 -12.78
C GLY A 62 -24.62 -21.78 -12.13
N ALA A 63 -25.43 -22.83 -11.93
CA ALA A 63 -24.89 -24.15 -11.63
C ALA A 63 -23.95 -24.61 -12.77
N PRO A 64 -22.91 -25.43 -12.49
CA PRO A 64 -22.06 -25.98 -13.54
C PRO A 64 -22.92 -26.88 -14.43
N GLY A 65 -23.25 -26.37 -15.62
CA GLY A 65 -23.93 -27.10 -16.67
C GLY A 65 -22.89 -27.61 -17.66
N ASP A 66 -22.39 -28.81 -17.42
CA ASP A 66 -21.81 -29.69 -18.41
C ASP A 66 -22.79 -29.83 -19.60
N GLY A 67 -22.45 -29.16 -20.71
CA GLY A 67 -23.30 -29.01 -21.88
C GLY A 67 -22.49 -28.99 -23.15
N GLU A 68 -21.99 -30.16 -23.51
CA GLU A 68 -21.36 -30.50 -24.78
C GLU A 68 -22.36 -30.30 -25.93
N GLY A 69 -21.96 -29.53 -26.95
CA GLY A 69 -22.39 -29.75 -28.34
C GLY A 69 -23.36 -28.77 -29.01
N ALA A 70 -23.05 -28.59 -30.30
CA ALA A 70 -23.87 -28.06 -31.41
C ALA A 70 -23.82 -26.53 -31.62
N ASP A 71 -23.56 -25.98 -32.81
CA ASP A 71 -23.05 -26.49 -34.09
C ASP A 71 -22.79 -25.22 -34.95
N LYS A 72 -22.04 -25.36 -36.04
CA LYS A 72 -21.59 -24.27 -36.92
C LYS A 72 -22.76 -23.62 -37.67
N VAL A 73 -22.64 -22.31 -37.93
CA VAL A 73 -23.12 -21.73 -39.20
C VAL A 73 -22.08 -20.77 -39.74
N ALA A 74 -21.59 -21.07 -40.93
CA ALA A 74 -20.63 -20.30 -41.70
C ALA A 74 -21.32 -19.32 -42.66
N ALA A 75 -20.65 -18.19 -42.88
CA ALA A 75 -20.55 -17.37 -44.10
C ALA A 75 -21.82 -16.94 -44.85
N THR A 76 -21.96 -15.63 -45.13
CA THR A 76 -21.77 -15.08 -46.51
C THR A 76 -21.87 -13.54 -46.57
N ASP A 77 -20.96 -12.99 -47.40
CA ASP A 77 -21.00 -11.79 -48.26
C ASP A 77 -21.29 -10.36 -47.72
N GLU A 78 -20.25 -9.51 -47.83
CA GLU A 78 -20.37 -8.09 -48.24
C GLU A 78 -20.77 -8.01 -49.75
N PRO A 79 -21.39 -6.90 -50.22
CA PRO A 79 -20.57 -5.83 -50.79
C PRO A 79 -21.09 -4.39 -50.57
N SER A 80 -20.11 -3.48 -50.52
CA SER A 80 -20.06 -2.05 -50.88
C SER A 80 -21.30 -1.33 -51.45
N ALA A 81 -21.57 -0.11 -50.96
CA ALA A 81 -21.66 1.09 -51.80
C ALA A 81 -21.82 2.40 -50.99
N GLU A 82 -21.23 3.44 -51.56
CA GLU A 82 -21.01 4.81 -51.09
C GLU A 82 -22.28 5.68 -51.00
N GLY A 83 -22.21 6.78 -50.24
CA GLY A 83 -23.23 7.83 -50.26
C GLY A 83 -22.84 9.07 -49.45
N SER A 84 -22.43 10.10 -50.17
CA SER A 84 -21.83 11.36 -49.72
C SER A 84 -22.74 12.31 -48.92
N ALA A 85 -22.08 13.21 -48.18
CA ALA A 85 -22.39 14.62 -47.93
C ALA A 85 -23.76 14.98 -47.31
N ASP A 86 -23.78 15.70 -46.18
CA ASP A 86 -23.65 17.16 -46.26
C ASP A 86 -23.48 17.82 -44.88
N SER A 87 -22.89 18.98 -44.98
CA SER A 87 -22.45 19.90 -43.95
C SER A 87 -23.60 20.67 -43.27
N LYS A 88 -23.50 20.93 -41.95
CA LYS A 88 -23.82 22.26 -41.40
C LYS A 88 -23.29 22.50 -39.98
N THR A 89 -22.38 23.45 -39.92
CA THR A 89 -21.98 24.28 -38.77
C THR A 89 -23.19 25.06 -38.22
N GLU A 90 -23.29 25.23 -36.90
CA GLU A 90 -23.52 26.54 -36.25
C GLU A 90 -23.41 26.42 -34.72
N ALA A 91 -22.54 27.26 -34.17
CA ALA A 91 -22.38 27.53 -32.74
C ALA A 91 -23.39 28.62 -32.31
N LEU A 92 -23.77 28.65 -31.02
CA LEU A 92 -24.16 29.83 -30.22
C LEU A 92 -24.76 29.30 -28.90
N ALA A 93 -24.03 29.40 -27.78
CA ALA A 93 -23.99 30.53 -26.85
C ALA A 93 -24.96 30.35 -25.66
N ALA A 94 -24.39 30.47 -24.46
CA ALA A 94 -25.09 30.66 -23.20
C ALA A 94 -25.94 31.94 -23.22
N PRO A 95 -26.93 32.09 -22.31
CA PRO A 95 -26.61 32.82 -21.08
C PRO A 95 -27.34 32.36 -19.81
N ALA A 96 -26.88 32.99 -18.72
CA ALA A 96 -27.26 32.94 -17.31
C ALA A 96 -28.75 33.11 -16.95
N ASP A 97 -29.14 32.60 -15.78
CA ASP A 97 -29.67 33.35 -14.61
C ASP A 97 -29.92 32.33 -13.46
N ALA A 98 -29.27 32.47 -12.30
CA ALA A 98 -29.84 32.88 -11.00
C ALA A 98 -31.07 32.04 -10.53
N VAL A 99 -31.20 31.56 -9.28
CA VAL A 99 -31.52 32.36 -8.08
C VAL A 99 -31.61 31.42 -6.83
N GLN A 100 -31.12 31.93 -5.67
CA GLN A 100 -31.46 31.69 -4.23
C GLN A 100 -31.16 30.34 -3.53
N SER A 101 -30.31 30.33 -2.49
CA SER A 101 -30.53 30.65 -1.04
C SER A 101 -31.19 29.48 -0.29
N ALA A 102 -30.41 28.70 0.48
CA ALA A 102 -30.14 28.86 1.92
C ALA A 102 -31.32 28.47 2.83
N GLU A 103 -31.18 27.38 3.59
CA GLU A 103 -31.45 27.37 5.04
C GLU A 103 -30.94 26.11 5.74
N ALA A 104 -30.65 26.26 7.02
CA ALA A 104 -30.02 25.33 7.94
C ALA A 104 -31.01 24.35 8.59
N GLY A 105 -30.51 23.26 9.17
CA GLY A 105 -31.23 22.58 10.25
C GLY A 105 -30.88 21.11 10.47
N ASP A 106 -30.33 20.86 11.65
CA ASP A 106 -30.65 19.71 12.53
C ASP A 106 -30.11 18.30 12.19
N ALA A 107 -29.07 17.90 12.94
CA ALA A 107 -28.90 16.52 13.44
C ALA A 107 -29.87 16.31 14.64
N PRO A 108 -30.15 15.10 15.16
CA PRO A 108 -29.43 13.82 14.99
C PRO A 108 -30.33 12.57 14.81
N ALA A 109 -29.76 11.45 14.35
CA ALA A 109 -30.27 10.11 14.69
C ALA A 109 -29.23 9.02 14.36
N GLU A 110 -28.70 8.37 15.40
CA GLU A 110 -28.17 7.00 15.29
C GLU A 110 -29.33 6.03 15.03
N PRO A 111 -29.08 4.95 14.28
CA PRO A 111 -29.42 3.65 14.84
C PRO A 111 -28.28 2.63 14.73
N SER A 112 -28.14 1.93 15.85
CA SER A 112 -27.45 0.67 16.11
C SER A 112 -27.83 -0.49 15.17
N GLN A 113 -26.88 -1.43 15.01
CA GLN A 113 -26.97 -2.91 14.83
C GLN A 113 -26.08 -3.37 13.66
N ALA A 114 -25.01 -4.13 13.87
CA ALA A 114 -24.86 -5.52 14.36
C ALA A 114 -24.74 -6.52 13.19
N GLY A 115 -23.66 -7.32 13.23
CA GLY A 115 -23.41 -8.47 12.35
C GLY A 115 -22.76 -8.09 11.02
N SER A 116 -21.68 -8.70 10.54
CA SER A 116 -21.14 -10.02 10.83
C SER A 116 -19.64 -10.01 10.56
N GLY A 117 -18.84 -10.44 11.55
CA GLY A 117 -17.47 -10.85 11.29
C GLY A 117 -17.52 -12.17 10.54
N ASP A 118 -17.19 -12.15 9.26
CA ASP A 118 -16.87 -13.34 8.51
C ASP A 118 -15.44 -13.75 8.88
N GLY A 119 -15.33 -14.48 9.97
CA GLY A 119 -14.12 -15.18 10.34
C GLY A 119 -14.03 -16.45 9.51
N SER A 120 -13.51 -16.34 8.29
CA SER A 120 -12.98 -17.49 7.58
C SER A 120 -11.66 -17.91 8.24
N ASP A 121 -11.81 -18.60 9.38
CA ASP A 121 -10.79 -19.42 10.01
C ASP A 121 -10.58 -20.66 9.16
N ALA A 122 -9.59 -20.58 8.26
CA ALA A 122 -9.11 -21.71 7.49
C ALA A 122 -7.60 -21.58 7.32
N GLY A 123 -6.85 -22.01 8.34
CA GLY A 123 -5.41 -22.16 8.20
C GLY A 123 -4.61 -22.23 9.48
N ASP A 124 -5.11 -22.86 10.56
CA ASP A 124 -4.27 -23.23 11.71
C ASP A 124 -3.40 -24.46 11.36
N GLY A 125 -2.53 -24.26 10.37
CA GLY A 125 -1.31 -25.03 10.26
C GLY A 125 -0.33 -24.46 11.27
N ASP A 126 0.38 -25.35 11.96
CA ASP A 126 1.48 -25.15 12.91
C ASP A 126 2.55 -24.15 12.37
N LYS A 127 2.19 -22.88 12.25
CA LYS A 127 3.07 -21.80 11.80
C LYS A 127 3.80 -21.33 13.04
N ASP A 128 5.12 -21.49 13.03
CA ASP A 128 5.99 -20.87 14.02
C ASP A 128 5.54 -19.41 14.20
N PRO A 129 5.17 -18.97 15.43
CA PRO A 129 4.57 -17.66 15.66
C PRO A 129 5.51 -16.49 15.36
N ASP A 130 6.78 -16.79 15.11
CA ASP A 130 7.81 -15.83 14.71
C ASP A 130 7.98 -15.73 13.18
N VAL A 131 7.40 -16.62 12.37
CA VAL A 131 7.42 -16.51 10.91
C VAL A 131 6.27 -15.60 10.48
N LEU A 132 6.61 -14.55 9.73
CA LEU A 132 5.66 -13.57 9.21
C LEU A 132 5.41 -13.81 7.73
N ASP A 133 4.18 -13.55 7.31
CA ASP A 133 3.82 -13.46 5.90
C ASP A 133 4.18 -12.07 5.38
N ALA A 134 4.89 -12.01 4.26
CA ALA A 134 5.26 -10.74 3.63
C ALA A 134 4.03 -10.03 3.04
N ASP A 135 2.98 -10.76 2.67
CA ASP A 135 1.75 -10.16 2.13
C ASP A 135 0.87 -9.54 3.23
N ASP A 136 1.09 -9.90 4.52
CA ASP A 136 0.44 -9.26 5.66
C ASP A 136 1.24 -8.03 6.14
N ARG A 137 1.04 -6.92 5.43
CA ARG A 137 1.61 -5.61 5.76
C ARG A 137 1.47 -5.25 7.24
N ASP A 138 0.31 -5.51 7.84
CA ASP A 138 0.02 -5.06 9.21
C ASP A 138 0.77 -5.90 10.24
N ALA A 139 0.88 -7.21 10.03
CA ALA A 139 1.71 -8.07 10.86
C ALA A 139 3.19 -7.67 10.78
N VAL A 140 3.69 -7.41 9.56
CA VAL A 140 5.07 -6.93 9.34
C VAL A 140 5.29 -5.58 10.04
N ALA A 141 4.39 -4.62 9.84
CA ALA A 141 4.49 -3.29 10.45
C ALA A 141 4.44 -3.35 11.98
N ARG A 142 3.53 -4.14 12.57
CA ARG A 142 3.46 -4.33 14.03
C ARG A 142 4.72 -4.95 14.60
N LYS A 143 5.27 -5.98 13.94
CA LYS A 143 6.53 -6.60 14.41
C LYS A 143 7.66 -5.58 14.39
N LEU A 144 7.82 -4.84 13.29
CA LEU A 144 8.86 -3.82 13.17
C LEU A 144 8.64 -2.66 14.16
N ALA A 145 7.39 -2.23 14.39
CA ALA A 145 7.04 -1.22 15.38
C ALA A 145 7.45 -1.63 16.80
N SER A 146 7.24 -2.90 17.16
CA SER A 146 7.58 -3.43 18.49
C SER A 146 9.07 -3.39 18.80
N LEU A 147 9.92 -3.29 17.77
CA LEU A 147 11.38 -3.25 17.89
C LEU A 147 11.94 -1.82 18.00
N THR A 148 11.11 -0.80 17.82
CA THR A 148 11.51 0.61 17.89
C THR A 148 10.70 1.33 18.95
N ARG A 149 11.19 2.46 19.47
CA ARG A 149 10.43 3.24 20.45
C ARG A 149 9.50 4.23 19.78
N GLU A 150 9.92 4.73 18.62
CA GLU A 150 9.23 5.73 17.82
C GLU A 150 8.06 5.13 17.03
N GLY A 151 8.04 3.81 16.83
CA GLY A 151 7.11 3.14 15.93
C GLY A 151 7.61 3.10 14.49
N VAL A 152 6.70 2.78 13.57
CA VAL A 152 6.93 2.78 12.11
C VAL A 152 5.72 3.37 11.39
N ILE A 153 5.89 3.75 10.13
CA ILE A 153 4.80 4.21 9.26
C ILE A 153 4.75 3.29 8.05
N ALA A 154 3.61 2.63 7.82
CA ALA A 154 3.38 1.81 6.63
C ALA A 154 2.58 2.62 5.61
N LEU A 155 3.16 2.87 4.44
CA LEU A 155 2.46 3.40 3.30
C LEU A 155 2.04 2.26 2.36
N THR A 156 0.91 2.41 1.70
CA THR A 156 0.43 1.46 0.69
C THR A 156 -0.02 2.22 -0.53
N ALA A 157 0.56 1.89 -1.68
CA ALA A 157 0.17 2.39 -2.98
C ALA A 157 -0.59 1.30 -3.72
N GLU A 158 -1.78 1.65 -4.19
CA GLU A 158 -2.59 0.87 -5.11
C GLU A 158 -2.69 1.68 -6.40
N LEU A 159 -1.92 1.28 -7.40
CA LEU A 159 -1.70 2.02 -8.63
C LEU A 159 -2.28 1.21 -9.79
N GLY A 160 -3.05 1.88 -10.63
CA GLY A 160 -3.52 1.39 -11.92
C GLY A 160 -2.99 2.25 -13.05
N GLU A 161 -3.12 1.75 -14.25
CA GLU A 161 -2.87 2.55 -15.45
C GLU A 161 -4.02 3.53 -15.64
N ASP A 162 -3.69 4.79 -15.97
CA ASP A 162 -4.71 5.73 -16.40
C ASP A 162 -5.27 5.29 -17.77
N VAL A 163 -6.60 5.25 -17.89
CA VAL A 163 -7.32 4.94 -19.14
C VAL A 163 -7.62 6.19 -19.97
N GLY A 164 -6.95 7.31 -19.67
CA GLY A 164 -7.08 8.59 -20.35
C GLY A 164 -6.17 8.79 -21.57
N ASN A 165 -6.25 9.99 -22.17
CA ASN A 165 -5.43 10.38 -23.33
C ASN A 165 -3.96 10.73 -22.99
N GLU A 166 -3.57 10.64 -21.71
CA GLU A 166 -2.21 10.92 -21.22
C GLU A 166 -1.64 9.65 -20.57
N GLU A 167 -0.36 9.37 -20.82
CA GLU A 167 0.34 8.32 -20.07
C GLU A 167 0.52 8.78 -18.63
N GLY A 168 -0.20 8.14 -17.70
CA GLY A 168 -0.18 8.48 -16.29
C GLY A 168 -0.43 7.25 -15.42
N VAL A 169 0.08 7.32 -14.18
CA VAL A 169 -0.23 6.36 -13.13
C VAL A 169 -1.31 6.99 -12.25
N SER A 170 -2.47 6.33 -12.15
CA SER A 170 -3.56 6.74 -11.28
C SER A 170 -3.67 5.78 -10.10
N GLY A 171 -4.10 6.25 -8.93
CA GLY A 171 -4.17 5.35 -7.78
C GLY A 171 -4.41 6.03 -6.45
N LEU A 172 -4.41 5.21 -5.40
CA LEU A 172 -4.55 5.64 -4.01
C LEU A 172 -3.28 5.33 -3.24
N VAL A 173 -2.84 6.30 -2.45
CA VAL A 173 -1.80 6.11 -1.43
C VAL A 173 -2.41 6.31 -0.05
N THR A 174 -2.32 5.29 0.80
CA THR A 174 -2.72 5.34 2.21
C THR A 174 -1.51 5.22 3.12
N ALA A 175 -1.62 5.68 4.36
CA ALA A 175 -0.56 5.55 5.35
C ALA A 175 -1.13 5.30 6.75
N LEU A 176 -0.51 4.36 7.47
CA LEU A 176 -0.85 4.03 8.85
C LEU A 176 0.40 4.13 9.73
N ALA A 177 0.28 4.79 10.87
CA ALA A 177 1.32 4.84 11.89
C ALA A 177 1.09 3.75 12.93
N PHE A 178 2.13 2.96 13.21
CA PHE A 178 2.13 1.89 14.19
C PHE A 178 3.07 2.28 15.33
N ASP A 179 2.57 2.36 16.56
CA ASP A 179 3.41 2.57 17.72
C ASP A 179 3.98 1.24 18.29
N TYR A 180 4.95 1.36 19.19
CA TYR A 180 5.59 0.20 19.83
C TYR A 180 4.66 -0.62 20.74
N LYS A 181 3.45 -0.13 21.03
CA LYS A 181 2.43 -0.83 21.82
C LYS A 181 1.38 -1.51 20.94
N GLY A 182 1.52 -1.41 19.61
CA GLY A 182 0.57 -1.95 18.64
C GLY A 182 -0.65 -1.07 18.39
N LYS A 183 -0.67 0.18 18.89
CA LYS A 183 -1.70 1.15 18.50
C LYS A 183 -1.47 1.54 17.04
N VAL A 184 -2.56 1.58 16.29
CA VAL A 184 -2.58 2.00 14.89
C VAL A 184 -3.36 3.30 14.79
N ASP A 185 -2.76 4.30 14.15
CA ASP A 185 -3.37 5.60 13.88
C ASP A 185 -3.28 5.91 12.37
N ASP A 186 -4.27 6.62 11.84
CA ASP A 186 -4.22 7.12 10.46
C ASP A 186 -3.16 8.21 10.30
N ALA A 187 -2.44 8.19 9.18
CA ALA A 187 -1.36 9.12 8.90
C ALA A 187 -1.57 9.81 7.53
N PRO A 188 -1.29 11.13 7.42
CA PRO A 188 -1.54 11.87 6.18
C PRO A 188 -0.52 11.48 5.10
N ALA A 189 -0.88 10.50 4.26
CA ALA A 189 -0.01 9.94 3.23
C ALA A 189 0.58 11.00 2.29
N GLY A 190 -0.24 11.92 1.78
CA GLY A 190 0.22 12.97 0.87
C GLY A 190 1.29 13.88 1.48
N LEU A 191 1.21 14.16 2.78
CA LEU A 191 2.24 14.96 3.47
C LEU A 191 3.53 14.17 3.65
N ILE A 192 3.43 12.87 3.96
CA ILE A 192 4.59 11.98 4.13
C ILE A 192 5.34 11.83 2.81
N VAL A 193 4.63 11.66 1.69
CA VAL A 193 5.24 11.58 0.36
C VAL A 193 5.86 12.94 -0.01
N ALA A 194 5.12 14.05 0.11
CA ALA A 194 5.59 15.38 -0.28
C ALA A 194 6.80 15.90 0.51
N THR A 195 6.95 15.48 1.77
CA THR A 195 8.09 15.85 2.63
C THR A 195 9.15 14.75 2.74
N GLY A 196 8.86 13.60 2.14
CA GLY A 196 9.70 12.42 2.17
C GLY A 196 10.94 12.56 1.30
N GLU A 197 11.65 11.44 1.15
CA GLU A 197 12.79 11.35 0.26
C GLU A 197 12.32 10.99 -1.15
N SER A 198 12.97 11.53 -2.20
CA SER A 198 12.62 11.19 -3.59
C SER A 198 12.63 9.68 -3.87
N VAL A 199 13.55 8.94 -3.23
CA VAL A 199 13.61 7.47 -3.34
C VAL A 199 12.35 6.80 -2.77
N LEU A 200 11.73 7.35 -1.73
CA LEU A 200 10.45 6.84 -1.22
C LEU A 200 9.35 7.04 -2.27
N GLU A 201 9.23 8.25 -2.80
CA GLU A 201 8.22 8.59 -3.80
C GLU A 201 8.37 7.76 -5.07
N GLU A 202 9.55 7.73 -5.67
CA GLU A 202 9.84 6.96 -6.88
C GLU A 202 9.56 5.47 -6.70
N MET A 203 9.92 4.89 -5.55
CA MET A 203 9.61 3.48 -5.29
C MET A 203 8.12 3.26 -5.05
N LEU A 204 7.45 4.17 -4.37
CA LEU A 204 6.05 4.03 -4.02
C LEU A 204 5.14 4.21 -5.25
N LEU A 205 5.53 5.08 -6.19
CA LEU A 205 4.83 5.32 -7.46
C LEU A 205 5.23 4.35 -8.58
N GLY A 206 6.25 3.52 -8.37
CA GLY A 206 6.67 2.48 -9.31
C GLY A 206 7.70 2.94 -10.36
N ASP A 207 8.15 4.19 -10.32
CA ASP A 207 9.20 4.73 -11.19
C ASP A 207 10.55 4.02 -10.98
N THR A 208 10.86 3.66 -9.73
CA THR A 208 12.10 2.96 -9.36
C THR A 208 11.80 1.61 -8.71
N GLU A 209 12.36 0.55 -9.29
CA GLU A 209 12.36 -0.78 -8.65
C GLU A 209 13.30 -0.80 -7.44
N PRO A 210 12.94 -1.51 -6.33
CA PRO A 210 13.79 -1.58 -5.15
C PRO A 210 15.20 -2.11 -5.44
N SER A 211 15.35 -3.05 -6.37
CA SER A 211 16.61 -3.66 -6.80
C SER A 211 17.61 -2.66 -7.40
N LYS A 212 17.11 -1.55 -7.97
CA LYS A 212 17.92 -0.51 -8.62
C LYS A 212 18.41 0.54 -7.62
N VAL A 213 17.88 0.55 -6.39
CA VAL A 213 18.30 1.50 -5.37
C VAL A 213 19.65 1.09 -4.78
N LYS A 214 20.58 2.04 -4.70
CA LYS A 214 21.92 1.80 -4.16
C LYS A 214 21.85 1.33 -2.71
N GLY A 215 22.41 0.15 -2.46
CA GLY A 215 22.47 -0.45 -1.12
C GLY A 215 21.18 -1.13 -0.69
N ALA A 216 20.23 -1.34 -1.61
CA ALA A 216 19.08 -2.21 -1.38
C ALA A 216 19.54 -3.66 -1.15
N ILE A 217 18.87 -4.34 -0.24
CA ILE A 217 19.19 -5.71 0.18
C ILE A 217 17.89 -6.51 0.12
N ARG A 218 17.90 -7.64 -0.58
CA ARG A 218 16.79 -8.59 -0.52
C ARG A 218 16.98 -9.51 0.68
N SER A 219 16.09 -9.44 1.66
CA SER A 219 16.23 -10.19 2.91
C SER A 219 16.27 -11.69 2.68
N GLY A 220 15.48 -12.21 1.73
CA GLY A 220 15.44 -13.63 1.38
C GLY A 220 16.77 -14.19 0.90
N GLU A 221 17.64 -13.37 0.31
CA GLU A 221 18.93 -13.77 -0.28
C GLU A 221 20.10 -13.69 0.72
N ILE A 222 19.84 -13.25 1.96
CA ILE A 222 20.87 -13.17 3.00
C ILE A 222 21.34 -14.57 3.41
N GLN A 223 22.67 -14.75 3.39
CA GLN A 223 23.33 -15.98 3.81
C GLN A 223 23.50 -16.08 5.33
N SER A 224 23.53 -17.31 5.86
CA SER A 224 23.65 -17.55 7.31
C SER A 224 24.95 -16.99 7.92
N ASN A 225 26.05 -17.01 7.15
CA ASN A 225 27.33 -16.45 7.58
C ASN A 225 27.27 -14.93 7.83
N PHE A 226 26.37 -14.21 7.14
CA PHE A 226 26.13 -12.79 7.32
C PHE A 226 25.34 -12.55 8.60
N LEU A 227 24.31 -13.36 8.87
CA LEU A 227 23.54 -13.31 10.13
C LEU A 227 24.45 -13.57 11.34
N GLU A 228 25.36 -14.53 11.25
CA GLU A 228 26.35 -14.77 12.30
C GLU A 228 27.28 -13.57 12.52
N LYS A 229 27.71 -12.90 11.45
CA LYS A 229 28.55 -11.70 11.56
C LYS A 229 27.79 -10.54 12.19
N LEU A 230 26.50 -10.37 11.89
CA LEU A 230 25.65 -9.38 12.56
C LEU A 230 25.50 -9.68 14.05
N ALA A 231 25.22 -10.93 14.40
CA ALA A 231 25.08 -11.36 15.80
C ALA A 231 26.38 -11.20 16.60
N LYS A 232 27.53 -11.41 15.95
CA LYS A 232 28.87 -11.26 16.54
C LYS A 232 29.42 -9.82 16.46
N GLY A 233 28.72 -8.92 15.75
CA GLY A 233 29.16 -7.55 15.51
C GLY A 233 29.32 -6.78 16.81
N LYS A 234 30.32 -5.89 16.88
CA LYS A 234 30.41 -4.93 18.00
C LYS A 234 29.12 -4.09 17.99
N PRO A 235 28.45 -3.92 19.14
CA PRO A 235 27.41 -2.91 19.23
C PRO A 235 28.06 -1.58 18.88
N ASP A 236 27.56 -0.94 17.82
CA ASP A 236 27.86 0.46 17.65
C ASP A 236 27.39 1.14 18.93
N ALA A 237 28.24 1.99 19.49
CA ALA A 237 27.84 2.88 20.56
C ALA A 237 26.79 3.81 19.96
N GLY A 238 25.53 3.36 19.91
CA GLY A 238 24.40 4.18 19.56
C GLY A 238 24.57 5.44 20.38
N GLU A 239 24.71 6.59 19.70
CA GLU A 239 24.90 7.87 20.37
C GLU A 239 23.93 7.90 21.53
N ALA A 240 24.50 7.94 22.75
CA ALA A 240 23.73 7.86 23.96
C ALA A 240 22.63 8.93 23.83
N LEU A 241 21.38 8.48 23.72
CA LEU A 241 20.24 9.38 23.62
C LEU A 241 20.43 10.42 24.72
N PRO A 242 20.48 11.72 24.38
CA PRO A 242 20.76 12.74 25.37
C PRO A 242 19.78 12.56 26.52
N PRO A 243 20.25 12.59 27.79
CA PRO A 243 19.40 12.31 28.93
C PRO A 243 18.17 13.22 28.83
N ARG A 244 16.98 12.60 28.91
CA ARG A 244 15.71 13.32 28.85
C ARG A 244 15.79 14.48 29.84
N ARG A 245 15.82 15.72 29.34
CA ARG A 245 15.75 16.89 30.22
C ARG A 245 14.49 16.71 31.07
N PRO A 246 14.60 16.69 32.41
CA PRO A 246 13.41 16.66 33.23
C PRO A 246 12.57 17.87 32.83
N ARG A 247 11.29 17.63 32.52
CA ARG A 247 10.32 18.71 32.31
C ARG A 247 10.39 19.58 33.55
N ARG A 248 10.97 20.78 33.44
CA ARG A 248 10.86 21.79 34.49
C ARG A 248 9.38 22.08 34.62
N PHE A 249 8.76 21.52 35.66
CA PHE A 249 7.45 21.96 36.12
C PHE A 249 7.62 23.43 36.47
N PHE A 250 7.20 24.32 35.58
CA PHE A 250 7.20 25.74 35.87
C PHE A 250 6.08 26.00 36.87
N GLY A 251 6.50 26.29 38.10
CA GLY A 251 5.73 27.08 39.06
C GLY A 251 4.70 26.30 39.85
N LYS A 252 5.06 25.92 41.08
CA LYS A 252 4.32 26.36 42.27
C LYS A 252 5.16 26.16 43.53
N ASP A 253 6.08 27.09 43.79
CA ASP A 253 6.61 27.31 45.13
C ASP A 253 6.57 28.82 45.43
N GLY A 254 5.75 29.19 46.42
CA GLY A 254 6.06 30.28 47.35
C GLY A 254 5.54 31.70 47.06
N SER A 255 4.28 31.96 47.41
CA SER A 255 3.88 33.02 48.38
C SER A 255 2.48 32.75 48.89
#